data_AF-A0A3N4LBN9-F1
#
_entry.id   AF-A0A3N4LBN9-F1
#
_cell.length_a   1.000
_cell.length_b   1.000
_cell.length_c   1.000
_cell.angle_alpha   90.00
_cell.angle_beta   90.00
_cell.angle_gamma   90.00
#
_symmetry.space_group_name_H-M   'P 1'
#
loop_
_entity.id
_entity.type
_entity.pdbx_description
1 polymer ?
#
loop_
_entity_poly.entity_id
_entity_poly.type
_entity_poly.pdbx_seq_one_letter_code
_entity_poly.pdbx_strand_id
1 'polypeptide(L)'
;DAIRTLLSYSLAKRSHHNDSFSIHPLVHSWAKLRLECEPQKKKDIAKEAFEVVVSGVGESNEGRTEYLIFERRIMPHIDAVTKHMEQYAGVSNMNMQAGSCSLGDVYMRHGRQHEALRRYRWALAGFEKGLGDDHPATLTTVYRMALVFRQQGQHEKALEWFGRALAGQEKALG
;
A
#
# COMPACT_ATOMS: atom_id res chain seq x y z
N ASP A 1 -5.47 -17.39 -22.54
CA ASP A 1 -6.23 -16.28 -21.95
C ASP A 1 -7.19 -16.82 -20.90
N ALA A 2 -6.81 -16.76 -19.62
CA ALA A 2 -7.50 -17.44 -18.52
C ALA A 2 -8.89 -16.86 -18.22
N ILE A 3 -9.06 -15.54 -18.41
CA ILE A 3 -10.36 -14.87 -18.25
C ILE A 3 -11.36 -15.36 -19.28
N ARG A 4 -10.92 -15.57 -20.54
CA ARG A 4 -11.79 -16.11 -21.60
C ARG A 4 -12.34 -17.49 -21.25
N THR A 5 -11.53 -18.33 -20.62
CA THR A 5 -11.96 -19.65 -20.13
C THR A 5 -12.97 -19.53 -18.99
N LEU A 6 -12.76 -18.62 -18.03
CA LEU A 6 -13.74 -18.40 -16.96
C LEU A 6 -15.08 -17.89 -17.49
N LEU A 7 -15.05 -17.01 -18.50
CA LEU A 7 -16.25 -16.52 -19.19
C LEU A 7 -16.99 -17.65 -19.91
N SER A 8 -16.27 -18.55 -20.62
CA SER A 8 -16.91 -19.65 -21.36
C SER A 8 -17.65 -20.65 -20.46
N TYR A 9 -17.20 -20.80 -19.22
CA TYR A 9 -17.85 -21.66 -18.22
C TYR A 9 -18.82 -20.92 -17.28
N SER A 10 -19.15 -19.65 -17.56
CA SER A 10 -19.99 -18.81 -16.68
C SER A 10 -19.46 -18.67 -15.24
N LEU A 11 -18.15 -18.86 -15.06
CA LEU A 11 -17.45 -18.73 -13.78
C LEU A 11 -16.97 -17.29 -13.51
N ALA A 12 -16.99 -16.45 -14.52
CA ALA A 12 -16.88 -15.00 -14.41
C ALA A 12 -17.91 -14.34 -15.33
N LYS A 13 -18.31 -13.12 -15.00
CA LYS A 13 -19.17 -12.29 -15.85
C LYS A 13 -18.59 -10.88 -15.92
N ARG A 14 -18.31 -10.42 -17.13
CA ARG A 14 -17.89 -9.04 -17.40
C ARG A 14 -19.11 -8.13 -17.30
N SER A 15 -18.98 -7.02 -16.59
CA SER A 15 -20.00 -5.98 -16.57
C SER A 15 -20.02 -5.25 -17.92
N HIS A 16 -21.20 -4.87 -18.39
CA HIS A 16 -21.36 -4.14 -19.65
C HIS A 16 -21.06 -2.64 -19.53
N HIS A 17 -21.08 -2.11 -18.30
CA HIS A 17 -20.98 -0.67 -18.05
C HIS A 17 -19.58 -0.21 -17.62
N ASN A 18 -18.82 -1.11 -17.00
CA ASN A 18 -17.46 -0.87 -16.55
C ASN A 18 -16.66 -2.13 -16.87
N ASP A 19 -15.37 -2.00 -17.17
CA ASP A 19 -14.45 -3.14 -17.38
C ASP A 19 -14.19 -3.98 -16.11
N SER A 20 -15.17 -4.07 -15.22
CA SER A 20 -15.18 -4.91 -14.05
C SER A 20 -15.67 -6.32 -14.36
N PHE A 21 -15.14 -7.27 -13.59
CA PHE A 21 -15.57 -8.66 -13.62
C PHE A 21 -16.20 -9.01 -12.28
N SER A 22 -17.32 -9.71 -12.33
CA SER A 22 -17.86 -10.45 -11.19
C SER A 22 -17.38 -11.89 -11.31
N ILE A 23 -16.90 -12.45 -10.21
CA ILE A 23 -16.40 -13.83 -10.15
C ILE A 23 -17.43 -14.69 -9.43
N HIS A 24 -17.69 -15.87 -9.96
CA HIS A 24 -18.64 -16.81 -9.38
C HIS A 24 -18.18 -17.25 -7.97
N PRO A 25 -19.09 -17.37 -6.98
CA PRO A 25 -18.74 -17.75 -5.60
C PRO A 25 -17.97 -19.06 -5.47
N LEU A 26 -18.18 -20.00 -6.40
CA LEU A 26 -17.42 -21.26 -6.46
C LEU A 26 -15.93 -21.03 -6.74
N VAL A 27 -15.59 -20.10 -7.64
CA VAL A 27 -14.18 -19.76 -7.93
C VAL A 27 -13.55 -19.11 -6.71
N HIS A 28 -14.27 -18.22 -6.03
CA HIS A 28 -13.82 -17.64 -4.77
C HIS A 28 -13.57 -18.70 -3.69
N SER A 29 -14.52 -19.62 -3.51
CA SER A 29 -14.43 -20.68 -2.50
C SER A 29 -13.30 -21.65 -2.81
N TRP A 30 -13.17 -22.06 -4.07
CA TRP A 30 -12.09 -22.90 -4.55
C TRP A 30 -10.72 -22.23 -4.34
N ALA A 31 -10.58 -20.97 -4.71
CA ALA A 31 -9.34 -20.21 -4.52
C ALA A 31 -8.96 -20.12 -3.03
N LYS A 32 -9.95 -19.87 -2.16
CA LYS A 32 -9.73 -19.82 -0.71
C LYS A 32 -9.23 -21.15 -0.16
N LEU A 33 -9.91 -22.26 -0.48
CA LEU A 33 -9.51 -23.60 -0.03
C LEU A 33 -8.12 -23.99 -0.55
N ARG A 34 -7.82 -23.65 -1.80
CA ARG A 34 -6.51 -23.95 -2.40
C ARG A 34 -5.37 -23.17 -1.73
N LEU A 35 -5.63 -21.91 -1.39
CA LEU A 35 -4.67 -21.05 -0.68
C LEU A 35 -4.40 -21.52 0.76
N GLU A 36 -5.36 -22.16 1.41
CA GLU A 36 -5.18 -22.73 2.76
C GLU A 36 -4.24 -23.94 2.74
N CYS A 37 -4.24 -24.74 1.67
CA CYS A 37 -3.39 -25.92 1.53
C CYS A 37 -1.93 -25.61 1.11
N GLU A 38 -1.62 -24.38 0.69
CA GLU A 38 -0.31 -24.02 0.13
C GLU A 38 0.25 -22.72 0.75
N PRO A 39 0.84 -22.78 1.96
CA PRO A 39 1.24 -21.60 2.72
C PRO A 39 2.25 -20.69 2.00
N GLN A 40 3.13 -21.27 1.18
CA GLN A 40 4.11 -20.50 0.43
C GLN A 40 3.44 -19.72 -0.72
N LYS A 41 2.56 -20.36 -1.49
CA LYS A 41 1.78 -19.68 -2.54
C LYS A 41 0.91 -18.56 -1.99
N LYS A 42 0.43 -18.70 -0.76
CA LYS A 42 -0.30 -17.64 -0.06
C LYS A 42 0.54 -16.37 0.13
N LYS A 43 1.85 -16.49 0.36
CA LYS A 43 2.76 -15.33 0.46
C LYS A 43 2.94 -14.65 -0.89
N ASP A 44 3.19 -15.45 -1.93
CA ASP A 44 3.43 -14.95 -3.28
C ASP A 44 2.18 -14.23 -3.83
N ILE A 45 1.00 -14.82 -3.64
CA ILE A 45 -0.28 -14.22 -4.03
C ILE A 45 -0.59 -12.96 -3.21
N ALA A 46 -0.24 -12.92 -1.91
CA ALA A 46 -0.41 -11.72 -1.10
C ALA A 46 0.49 -10.57 -1.59
N LYS A 47 1.72 -10.88 -2.00
CA LYS A 47 2.64 -9.93 -2.63
C LYS A 47 2.09 -9.41 -3.95
N GLU A 48 1.64 -10.29 -4.84
CA GLU A 48 1.04 -9.88 -6.12
C GLU A 48 -0.20 -9.00 -5.91
N ALA A 49 -1.08 -9.38 -4.98
CA ALA A 49 -2.25 -8.58 -4.64
C ALA A 49 -1.85 -7.19 -4.11
N PHE A 50 -0.78 -7.09 -3.32
CA PHE A 50 -0.24 -5.82 -2.86
C PHE A 50 0.25 -4.96 -4.03
N GLU A 51 1.06 -5.52 -4.92
CA GLU A 51 1.59 -4.81 -6.09
C GLU A 51 0.47 -4.32 -7.02
N VAL A 52 -0.57 -5.13 -7.22
CA VAL A 52 -1.76 -4.74 -8.01
C VAL A 52 -2.51 -3.59 -7.35
N VAL A 53 -2.72 -3.64 -6.03
CA VAL A 53 -3.39 -2.54 -5.31
C VAL A 53 -2.54 -1.27 -5.38
N VAL A 54 -1.24 -1.35 -5.11
CA VAL A 54 -0.33 -0.19 -5.13
C VAL A 54 -0.25 0.45 -6.51
N SER A 55 -0.15 -0.34 -7.58
CA SER A 55 -0.10 0.21 -8.94
C SER A 55 -1.38 0.94 -9.34
N GLY A 56 -2.53 0.58 -8.75
CA GLY A 56 -3.78 1.31 -8.91
C GLY A 56 -3.83 2.68 -8.20
N VAL A 57 -2.96 2.92 -7.21
CA VAL A 57 -3.00 4.12 -6.34
C VAL A 57 -1.79 5.05 -6.53
N GLY A 58 -1.18 5.05 -7.71
CA GLY A 58 0.00 5.85 -8.02
C GLY A 58 -0.11 7.36 -7.74
N GLU A 59 1.02 7.99 -7.43
CA GLU A 59 1.19 9.33 -6.85
C GLU A 59 0.72 10.52 -7.72
N SER A 60 0.28 10.32 -8.98
CA SER A 60 0.16 11.42 -9.95
C SER A 60 -1.23 12.05 -10.12
N ASN A 61 -2.22 11.72 -9.27
CA ASN A 61 -3.61 12.15 -9.47
C ASN A 61 -4.24 12.86 -8.26
N GLU A 62 -3.42 13.52 -7.44
CA GLU A 62 -3.90 14.36 -6.33
C GLU A 62 -4.91 15.41 -6.83
N GLY A 63 -6.12 15.38 -6.27
CA GLY A 63 -7.11 16.47 -6.43
C GLY A 63 -8.27 16.23 -7.39
N ARG A 64 -8.30 15.12 -8.15
CA ARG A 64 -9.51 14.78 -8.95
C ARG A 64 -10.53 14.03 -8.09
N THR A 65 -11.75 14.54 -8.01
CA THR A 65 -12.87 13.92 -7.25
C THR A 65 -13.08 12.45 -7.63
N GLU A 66 -12.92 12.12 -8.91
CA GLU A 66 -13.03 10.74 -9.43
C GLU A 66 -12.01 9.78 -8.80
N TYR A 67 -10.81 10.29 -8.49
CA TYR A 67 -9.72 9.51 -7.91
C TYR A 67 -9.97 9.23 -6.42
N LEU A 68 -10.48 10.21 -5.67
CA LEU A 68 -10.90 10.00 -4.27
C LEU A 68 -12.05 8.99 -4.17
N ILE A 69 -12.99 9.01 -5.12
CA ILE A 69 -14.07 8.01 -5.20
C ILE A 69 -13.49 6.61 -5.48
N PHE A 70 -12.55 6.51 -6.42
CA PHE A 70 -11.87 5.26 -6.73
C PHE A 70 -11.16 4.69 -5.49
N GLU A 71 -10.39 5.49 -4.78
CA GLU A 71 -9.69 5.07 -3.56
C GLU A 71 -10.63 4.63 -2.46
N ARG A 72 -11.72 5.37 -2.26
CA ARG A 72 -12.75 4.97 -1.30
C ARG A 72 -13.35 3.61 -1.66
N ARG A 73 -13.53 3.33 -2.95
CA ARG A 73 -14.03 2.04 -3.44
C ARG A 73 -13.03 0.90 -3.19
N ILE A 74 -11.73 1.16 -3.34
CA ILE A 74 -10.69 0.13 -3.14
C ILE A 74 -10.17 0.05 -1.70
N MET A 75 -10.57 0.96 -0.81
CA MET A 75 -10.16 0.99 0.60
C MET A 75 -10.28 -0.36 1.32
N PRO A 76 -11.37 -1.16 1.14
CA PRO A 76 -11.45 -2.48 1.76
C PRO A 76 -10.38 -3.46 1.26
N HIS A 77 -9.94 -3.33 0.01
CA HIS A 77 -8.85 -4.13 -0.54
C HIS A 77 -7.50 -3.69 0.03
N ILE A 78 -7.28 -2.37 0.17
CA ILE A 78 -6.10 -1.82 0.84
C ILE A 78 -6.03 -2.37 2.27
N ASP A 79 -7.11 -2.29 3.05
CA ASP A 79 -7.17 -2.79 4.42
C ASP A 79 -6.90 -4.30 4.52
N ALA A 80 -7.45 -5.09 3.61
CA ALA A 80 -7.25 -6.54 3.60
C ALA A 80 -5.78 -6.89 3.31
N VAL A 81 -5.20 -6.31 2.26
CA VAL A 81 -3.81 -6.58 1.86
C VAL A 81 -2.84 -6.09 2.94
N THR A 82 -3.04 -4.88 3.45
CA THR A 82 -2.16 -4.29 4.48
C THR A 82 -2.14 -5.09 5.77
N LYS A 83 -3.28 -5.66 6.18
CA LYS A 83 -3.39 -6.58 7.32
C LYS A 83 -2.65 -7.90 7.09
N HIS A 84 -2.74 -8.46 5.88
CA HIS A 84 -2.06 -9.71 5.57
C HIS A 84 -0.55 -9.54 5.42
N MET A 85 -0.10 -8.41 4.87
CA MET A 85 1.33 -8.12 4.65
C MET A 85 2.14 -7.95 5.94
N GLU A 86 1.51 -7.58 7.06
CA GLU A 86 2.18 -7.51 8.37
C GLU A 86 2.79 -8.86 8.78
N GLN A 87 2.21 -9.97 8.33
CA GLN A 87 2.67 -11.33 8.60
C GLN A 87 3.93 -11.71 7.81
N TYR A 88 4.32 -10.90 6.82
CA TYR A 88 5.39 -11.21 5.86
C TYR A 88 6.55 -10.22 5.89
N ALA A 89 6.70 -9.46 6.98
CA ALA A 89 7.74 -8.44 7.14
C ALA A 89 9.19 -8.93 6.87
N GLY A 90 9.45 -10.25 6.97
CA GLY A 90 10.76 -10.85 6.67
C GLY A 90 11.10 -11.04 5.19
N VAL A 91 10.15 -10.87 4.25
CA VAL A 91 10.33 -11.12 2.79
C VAL A 91 10.25 -9.80 1.98
N SER A 92 10.41 -8.66 2.65
CA SER A 92 10.16 -7.34 2.06
C SER A 92 11.28 -6.89 1.11
N ASN A 93 10.95 -6.45 -0.11
CA ASN A 93 11.84 -5.87 -1.13
C ASN A 93 11.48 -4.40 -1.36
N MET A 94 12.45 -3.50 -1.65
CA MET A 94 12.29 -2.03 -1.81
C MET A 94 10.97 -1.56 -2.43
N ASN A 95 10.49 -2.23 -3.48
CA ASN A 95 9.22 -1.89 -4.14
C ASN A 95 8.01 -1.97 -3.19
N MET A 96 8.04 -2.91 -2.24
CA MET A 96 7.02 -3.03 -1.22
C MET A 96 7.06 -1.86 -0.22
N GLN A 97 8.24 -1.43 0.21
CA GLN A 97 8.39 -0.27 1.10
C GLN A 97 7.87 0.99 0.40
N ALA A 98 8.23 1.19 -0.87
CA ALA A 98 7.70 2.29 -1.67
C ALA A 98 6.18 2.22 -1.76
N GLY A 99 5.62 1.05 -2.12
CA GLY A 99 4.18 0.85 -2.17
C GLY A 99 3.48 1.08 -0.84
N SER A 100 4.10 0.70 0.29
CA SER A 100 3.54 0.95 1.61
C SER A 100 3.54 2.44 1.95
N CYS A 101 4.60 3.16 1.57
CA CYS A 101 4.63 4.61 1.69
C CYS A 101 3.47 5.26 0.92
N SER A 102 3.26 4.85 -0.34
CA SER A 102 2.13 5.34 -1.14
C SER A 102 0.77 4.99 -0.52
N LEU A 103 0.58 3.77 0.02
CA LEU A 103 -0.65 3.43 0.76
C LEU A 103 -0.84 4.28 2.03
N GLY A 104 0.26 4.68 2.68
CA GLY A 104 0.22 5.65 3.78
C GLY A 104 -0.38 6.98 3.34
N ASP A 105 -0.06 7.46 2.15
CA ASP A 105 -0.61 8.70 1.60
C ASP A 105 -2.10 8.60 1.30
N VAL A 106 -2.55 7.43 0.83
CA VAL A 106 -3.99 7.15 0.66
C VAL A 106 -4.69 7.28 2.01
N TYR A 107 -4.18 6.61 3.04
CA TYR A 107 -4.77 6.70 4.37
C TYR A 107 -4.80 8.15 4.87
N MET A 108 -3.75 8.94 4.64
CA MET A 108 -3.72 10.36 5.00
C MET A 108 -4.80 11.17 4.29
N ARG A 109 -4.98 10.98 2.97
CA ARG A 109 -6.02 11.68 2.20
C ARG A 109 -7.44 11.35 2.65
N HIS A 110 -7.64 10.15 3.21
CA HIS A 110 -8.91 9.74 3.80
C HIS A 110 -8.99 9.94 5.33
N GLY A 111 -8.06 10.69 5.93
CA GLY A 111 -8.07 11.04 7.36
C GLY A 111 -7.71 9.89 8.33
N ARG A 112 -7.22 8.76 7.82
CA ARG A 112 -6.88 7.55 8.58
C ARG A 112 -5.43 7.59 9.07
N GLN A 113 -5.15 8.53 9.96
CA GLN A 113 -3.80 8.85 10.42
C GLN A 113 -3.09 7.68 11.14
N HIS A 114 -3.82 6.84 11.88
CA HIS A 114 -3.22 5.71 12.59
C HIS A 114 -2.74 4.60 11.64
N GLU A 115 -3.50 4.32 10.59
CA GLU A 115 -3.14 3.38 9.54
C GLU A 115 -1.99 3.92 8.69
N ALA A 116 -2.02 5.21 8.35
CA ALA A 116 -0.93 5.88 7.66
C ALA A 116 0.39 5.75 8.43
N LEU A 117 0.39 6.06 9.73
CA LEU A 117 1.59 5.98 10.56
C LEU A 117 2.16 4.55 10.62
N ARG A 118 1.29 3.53 10.66
CA ARG A 118 1.74 2.13 10.58
C ARG A 118 2.42 1.81 9.25
N ARG A 119 1.86 2.28 8.13
CA ARG A 119 2.45 2.06 6.80
C ARG A 119 3.79 2.77 6.65
N TYR A 120 3.91 4.02 7.10
CA TYR A 120 5.17 4.76 7.03
C TYR A 120 6.24 4.15 7.92
N ARG A 121 5.91 3.71 9.14
CA ARG A 121 6.89 3.01 10.01
C ARG A 121 7.44 1.75 9.38
N TRP A 122 6.58 0.96 8.73
CA TRP A 122 7.01 -0.25 8.05
C TRP A 122 7.89 0.05 6.83
N ALA A 123 7.52 1.05 6.02
CA ALA A 123 8.34 1.51 4.91
C ALA A 123 9.71 2.02 5.38
N LEU A 124 9.72 2.85 6.43
CA LEU A 124 10.91 3.47 7.01
C LEU A 124 11.91 2.40 7.47
N ALA A 125 11.47 1.41 8.25
CA ALA A 125 12.35 0.35 8.74
C ALA A 125 13.03 -0.43 7.59
N GLY A 126 12.33 -0.61 6.46
CA GLY A 126 12.90 -1.24 5.29
C GLY A 126 13.85 -0.33 4.50
N PHE A 127 13.55 0.96 4.39
CA PHE A 127 14.42 1.93 3.72
C PHE A 127 15.69 2.23 4.53
N GLU A 128 15.61 2.40 5.84
CA GLU A 128 16.78 2.57 6.72
C GLU A 128 17.71 1.36 6.59
N LYS A 129 17.17 0.14 6.62
CA LYS A 129 17.95 -1.09 6.47
C LYS A 129 18.57 -1.26 5.09
N GLY A 130 17.86 -0.88 4.02
CA GLY A 130 18.26 -1.18 2.64
C GLY A 130 19.05 -0.07 1.94
N LEU A 131 18.75 1.19 2.27
CA LEU A 131 19.26 2.39 1.60
C LEU A 131 20.06 3.31 2.54
N GLY A 132 19.88 3.15 3.85
CA GLY A 132 20.48 4.01 4.87
C GLY A 132 19.60 5.20 5.24
N ASP A 133 20.03 5.89 6.30
CA ASP A 133 19.26 6.98 6.94
C ASP A 133 19.14 8.24 6.07
N ASP A 134 20.20 8.54 5.30
CA ASP A 134 20.31 9.78 4.51
C ASP A 134 19.72 9.63 3.09
N HIS A 135 19.19 8.46 2.74
CA HIS A 135 18.65 8.24 1.40
C HIS A 135 17.34 9.04 1.20
N PRO A 136 17.11 9.66 0.01
CA PRO A 136 15.93 10.48 -0.25
C PRO A 136 14.58 9.80 0.04
N ALA A 137 14.46 8.49 -0.22
CA ALA A 137 13.27 7.72 0.11
C ALA A 137 13.04 7.57 1.63
N THR A 138 14.11 7.39 2.40
CA THR A 138 14.09 7.33 3.86
C THR A 138 13.63 8.68 4.41
N LEU A 139 14.28 9.77 3.99
CA LEU A 139 13.98 11.13 4.43
C LEU A 139 12.57 11.59 4.04
N THR A 140 12.10 11.24 2.84
CA THR A 140 10.71 11.46 2.42
C THR A 140 9.73 10.76 3.35
N THR A 141 10.02 9.53 3.78
CA THR A 141 9.16 8.78 4.69
C THR A 141 9.16 9.41 6.10
N VAL A 142 10.31 9.86 6.60
CA VAL A 142 10.42 10.62 7.86
C VAL A 142 9.60 11.90 7.80
N TYR A 143 9.69 12.65 6.70
CA TYR A 143 8.89 13.85 6.46
C TYR A 143 7.38 13.57 6.47
N ARG A 144 6.93 12.49 5.80
CA ARG A 144 5.52 12.07 5.81
C ARG A 144 5.04 11.73 7.22
N MET A 145 5.86 11.08 8.05
CA MET A 145 5.53 10.82 9.46
C MET A 145 5.41 12.12 10.28
N ALA A 146 6.28 13.10 10.04
CA ALA A 146 6.21 14.41 10.69
C ALA A 146 4.89 15.14 10.36
N LEU A 147 4.42 15.04 9.10
CA LEU A 147 3.10 15.55 8.70
C LEU A 147 1.95 14.88 9.47
N VAL A 148 2.02 13.56 9.70
CA VAL A 148 1.02 12.84 10.51
C VAL A 148 0.98 13.40 11.93
N PHE A 149 2.14 13.55 12.59
CA PHE A 149 2.21 14.09 13.94
C PHE A 149 1.69 15.53 14.02
N ARG A 150 2.01 16.35 13.01
CA ARG A 150 1.48 17.71 12.90
C ARG A 150 -0.04 17.71 12.83
N GLN A 151 -0.65 16.86 12.01
CA GLN A 151 -2.10 16.78 11.90
C GLN A 151 -2.78 16.20 13.17
N GLN A 152 -2.04 15.44 13.98
CA GLN A 152 -2.49 14.97 15.30
C GLN A 152 -2.32 16.03 16.41
N GLY A 153 -1.80 17.22 16.12
CA GLY A 153 -1.49 18.25 17.11
C GLY A 153 -0.24 17.95 17.96
N GLN A 154 0.54 16.92 17.62
CA GLN A 154 1.78 16.56 18.31
C GLN A 154 2.95 17.38 17.75
N HIS A 155 2.93 18.70 17.97
CA HIS A 155 3.85 19.65 17.34
C HIS A 155 5.32 19.42 17.70
N GLU A 156 5.63 19.10 18.96
CA GLU A 156 7.01 18.83 19.40
C GLU A 156 7.61 17.62 18.67
N LYS A 157 6.86 16.51 18.59
CA LYS A 157 7.28 15.34 17.80
C LYS A 157 7.36 15.64 16.32
N ALA A 158 6.43 16.42 15.78
CA ALA A 158 6.51 16.82 14.37
C ALA A 158 7.80 17.59 14.09
N LEU A 159 8.18 18.53 14.96
CA LEU A 159 9.43 19.29 14.84
C LEU A 159 10.67 18.40 14.92
N GLU A 160 10.72 17.44 15.84
CA GLU A 160 11.81 16.47 15.93
C GLU A 160 12.00 15.70 14.62
N TRP A 161 10.90 15.20 14.05
CA TRP A 161 10.94 14.42 12.82
C TRP A 161 11.23 15.27 11.58
N PHE A 162 10.71 16.51 11.52
CA PHE A 162 11.11 17.46 10.48
C PHE A 162 12.59 17.80 10.57
N GLY A 163 13.12 18.01 11.78
CA GLY A 163 14.54 18.26 12.02
C GLY A 163 15.41 17.10 11.53
N ARG A 164 15.00 15.85 11.80
CA ARG A 164 15.69 14.66 11.28
C ARG A 164 15.70 14.63 9.75
N ALA A 165 14.55 14.88 9.11
CA ALA A 165 14.46 14.87 7.65
C ALA A 165 15.33 15.99 7.02
N LEU A 166 15.29 17.19 7.61
CA LEU A 166 16.07 18.34 7.14
C LEU A 166 17.58 18.09 7.27
N ALA A 167 18.04 17.66 8.44
CA ALA A 167 19.46 17.40 8.68
C ALA A 167 20.03 16.34 7.71
N GLY A 168 19.25 15.30 7.42
CA GLY A 168 19.63 14.30 6.42
C GLY A 168 19.66 14.86 4.99
N GLN A 169 18.72 15.75 4.65
CA GLN A 169 18.70 16.41 3.33
C GLN A 169 19.88 17.37 3.15
N GLU A 170 20.22 18.16 4.17
CA GLU A 170 21.39 19.05 4.18
C GLU A 170 22.67 18.24 3.97
N LYS A 171 22.85 17.15 4.72
CA LYS A 171 24.01 16.25 4.57
C LYS A 171 24.10 15.61 3.19
N ALA A 172 22.97 15.25 2.59
CA ALA A 172 22.93 14.64 1.26
C ALA A 172 23.22 15.62 0.12
N LEU A 173 22.97 16.92 0.32
CA LEU A 173 23.10 17.96 -0.70
C LEU A 173 24.40 18.79 -0.59
N GLY A 174 25.03 18.82 0.59
CA GLY A 174 26.30 19.52 0.83
C GLY A 174 26.13 20.91 1.41
#